data_AF-Q0RU59-F1
#
_entry.id   AF-Q0RU59-F1
#
_cell.length_a   1.000
_cell.length_b   1.000
_cell.length_c   1.000
_cell.angle_alpha   90.00
_cell.angle_beta   90.00
_cell.angle_gamma   90.00
#
_symmetry.space_group_name_H-M   'P 1'
#
loop_
_entity.id
_entity.type
_entity.pdbx_description
1 polymer ?
#
loop_
_entity_poly.entity_id
_entity_poly.type
_entity_poly.pdbx_seq_one_letter_code
_entity_poly.pdbx_strand_id
1 'polypeptide(L)' 'MEAVVDQAGRIVLPKFIRDALGLLPGTKVDISPYGAGVQVVPAGRTARLVEENGVLVSAGDTPVDDDVLFGLIDAGRK' A
#
# COMPACT_ATOMS: atom_id res chain seq x y z
N MET A 1 -10.78 1.23 15.19
CA MET A 1 -10.92 2.62 14.72
C MET A 1 -12.13 2.65 13.80
N GLU A 2 -12.93 3.71 13.88
CA GLU A 2 -14.14 3.87 13.09
C GLU A 2 -14.06 5.19 12.31
N ALA A 3 -14.67 5.22 11.13
CA ALA A 3 -14.80 6.41 10.29
C ALA A 3 -16.22 6.45 9.74
N VAL A 4 -16.76 7.66 9.55
CA VAL A 4 -18.11 7.87 9.03
C VAL A 4 -18.01 8.20 7.54
N VAL A 5 -18.99 7.70 6.77
CA VAL A 5 -19.15 8.06 5.36
C VAL A 5 -19.69 9.49 5.29
N ASP A 6 -19.02 10.36 4.55
CA ASP A 6 -19.47 11.75 4.39
C ASP A 6 -20.70 11.86 3.47
N GLN A 7 -21.25 13.07 3.35
CA GLN A 7 -22.43 13.35 2.50
C GLN A 7 -22.20 13.06 1.01
N ALA A 8 -20.94 12.97 0.57
CA ALA A 8 -20.59 12.62 -0.80
C ALA A 8 -20.35 11.11 -0.98
N GLY A 9 -20.58 10.29 0.05
CA GLY A 9 -20.39 8.85 -0.02
C GLY A 9 -18.93 8.41 0.14
N ARG A 10 -18.04 9.25 0.69
CA ARG A 10 -16.60 8.96 0.81
C ARG A 10 -16.23 8.58 2.24
N ILE A 11 -15.19 7.77 2.39
CA ILE A 11 -14.53 7.50 3.69
C ILE A 11 -13.21 8.27 3.72
N VAL A 12 -12.98 9.06 4.76
CA VAL A 12 -11.72 9.77 4.95
C VAL A 12 -10.77 8.95 5.81
N LEU A 13 -9.63 8.59 5.24
CA LEU A 13 -8.55 7.95 5.99
C LEU A 13 -7.82 8.98 6.88
N PRO A 14 -7.61 8.68 8.18
CA PRO A 14 -6.77 9.48 9.04
C PRO A 14 -5.39 9.73 8.45
N LYS A 15 -4.82 10.91 8.73
CA LYS A 15 -3.52 11.34 8.19
C LYS A 15 -2.41 10.31 8.42
N PHE A 16 -2.27 9.77 9.63
CA PHE A 16 -1.19 8.82 9.94
C PHE A 16 -1.29 7.52 9.11
N ILE A 17 -2.50 7.05 8.78
CA ILE A 17 -2.68 5.88 7.91
C ILE A 17 -2.29 6.22 6.47
N ARG A 18 -2.73 7.40 5.98
CA ARG A 18 -2.36 7.86 4.64
C ARG A 18 -0.86 7.99 4.48
N ASP A 19 -0.20 8.61 5.45
CA ASP A 19 1.24 8.83 5.45
C ASP A 19 1.99 7.48 5.49
N ALA A 20 1.59 6.56 6.38
CA ALA A 20 2.23 5.24 6.51
C ALA A 20 2.07 4.35 5.26
N LEU A 21 1.00 4.54 4.48
CA LEU A 21 0.73 3.78 3.26
C LEU A 21 1.12 4.52 1.96
N GLY A 22 1.74 5.70 2.06
CA GLY A 22 2.11 6.51 0.89
C GLY A 22 0.91 7.01 0.06
N LEU A 23 -0.28 7.13 0.67
CA LEU A 23 -1.51 7.62 0.05
C LEU A 23 -1.53 9.15 0.03
N LEU A 24 -0.57 9.72 -0.69
CA LEU A 24 -0.38 11.15 -0.86
C LEU A 24 -1.38 11.73 -1.89
N PRO A 25 -1.61 13.05 -1.90
CA PRO A 25 -2.41 13.70 -2.93
C PRO A 25 -1.88 13.37 -4.34
N GLY A 26 -2.75 12.88 -5.23
CA GLY A 26 -2.38 12.48 -6.58
C GLY A 26 -1.96 11.01 -6.73
N THR A 27 -1.77 10.27 -5.62
CA THR A 27 -1.54 8.82 -5.67
C THR A 27 -2.77 8.12 -6.25
N LYS A 28 -2.57 7.33 -7.30
CA LYS A 28 -3.61 6.41 -7.80
C LYS A 28 -3.73 5.25 -6.83
N VAL A 29 -4.94 4.72 -6.67
CA VAL A 29 -5.19 3.54 -5.81
C VAL A 29 -5.98 2.49 -6.57
N ASP A 30 -5.64 1.22 -6.36
CA ASP A 30 -6.45 0.09 -6.78
C ASP A 30 -7.41 -0.24 -5.64
N ILE A 31 -8.69 -0.38 -5.99
CA ILE A 31 -9.78 -0.65 -5.05
C ILE A 31 -10.44 -1.95 -5.46
N SER A 32 -10.51 -2.92 -4.55
CA SER A 32 -11.10 -4.23 -4.81
C SER A 32 -11.92 -4.74 -3.61
N PRO A 33 -12.96 -5.55 -3.84
CA PRO A 33 -13.63 -6.26 -2.76
C PRO A 33 -12.68 -7.27 -2.08
N TYR A 34 -12.73 -7.35 -0.76
CA TYR A 34 -11.98 -8.37 0.01
C TYR A 34 -12.83 -8.87 1.18
N GLY A 35 -13.38 -10.08 1.04
CA GLY A 35 -14.33 -10.64 1.99
C GLY A 35 -15.58 -9.77 2.13
N ALA A 36 -15.91 -9.38 3.36
CA ALA A 36 -17.00 -8.45 3.66
C ALA A 36 -16.58 -6.96 3.61
N GLY A 37 -15.36 -6.67 3.17
CA GLY A 37 -14.78 -5.33 3.17
C GLY A 37 -14.25 -4.89 1.81
N VAL A 38 -13.52 -3.77 1.84
CA VAL A 38 -12.82 -3.20 0.70
C VAL A 38 -11.31 -3.19 0.98
N GLN A 39 -10.52 -3.55 -0.02
CA GLN A 39 -9.08 -3.39 -0.01
C GLN A 39 -8.72 -2.17 -0.86
N VAL A 40 -7.88 -1.29 -0.31
CA VAL A 40 -7.33 -0.12 -0.99
C VAL A 40 -5.82 -0.24 -0.94
N VAL A 41 -5.17 -0.28 -2.10
CA VAL A 41 -3.71 -0.31 -2.23
C VAL A 41 -3.25 0.79 -3.18
N PRO A 42 -2.06 1.39 -2.99
CA PRO A 42 -1.47 2.26 -4.00
C PRO A 42 -1.42 1.54 -5.36
N ALA A 43 -2.02 2.14 -6.37
CA ALA A 43 -2.00 1.63 -7.74
C ALA A 43 -0.60 1.80 -8.32
N GLY A 44 -0.21 0.88 -9.19
CA GLY A 44 1.14 0.88 -9.74
C GLY A 44 2.15 0.14 -8.87
N ARG A 45 1.70 -0.82 -8.04
CA ARG A 45 2.56 -1.97 -7.71
C ARG A 45 2.86 -2.72 -9.01
N THR A 46 3.80 -2.19 -9.79
CA THR A 46 4.44 -2.93 -10.87
C THR A 46 5.31 -4.04 -10.30
N ALA A 47 5.70 -3.92 -9.02
CA ALA A 47 6.31 -4.95 -8.18
C ALA A 47 5.59 -6.30 -8.31
N ARG A 48 6.04 -7.10 -9.26
CA ARG A 48 5.69 -8.50 -9.44
C ARG A 48 6.85 -9.34 -8.97
N LEU A 49 6.56 -10.52 -8.44
CA LEU A 49 7.61 -11.52 -8.30
C LEU A 49 7.86 -12.12 -9.67
N VAL A 50 9.09 -12.00 -10.14
CA VAL A 50 9.61 -12.64 -11.35
C VAL A 50 10.72 -13.60 -10.95
N GLU A 51 10.89 -14.67 -11.70
CA GLU A 51 12.00 -15.59 -11.47
C GLU A 51 13.20 -15.13 -12.29
N GLU A 52 14.31 -14.82 -11.61
CA GLU A 52 15.58 -14.49 -12.23
C GLU A 52 16.67 -15.38 -11.63
N ASN A 53 17.41 -16.11 -12.48
CA ASN A 53 18.51 -16.98 -12.04
C ASN A 53 18.12 -17.97 -10.91
N GLY A 54 16.88 -18.47 -10.91
CA GLY A 54 16.37 -19.42 -9.92
C GLY A 54 15.98 -18.82 -8.57
N VAL A 55 15.92 -17.49 -8.46
CA VAL A 55 15.41 -16.78 -7.28
C VAL A 55 14.22 -15.88 -7.63
N LEU A 56 13.31 -15.69 -6.68
CA LEU A 56 12.20 -14.75 -6.84
C LEU A 56 12.68 -13.32 -6.57
N VAL A 57 12.56 -12.46 -7.57
CA VAL A 57 12.94 -11.04 -7.53
C VAL A 57 11.68 -10.18 -7.58
N SER A 58 11.61 -9.14 -6.75
CA SER A 58 10.56 -8.13 -6.85
C SER A 58 10.95 -7.14 -7.96
N ALA A 59 10.27 -7.22 -9.10
CA ALA A 59 10.47 -6.34 -10.24
C ALA A 59 9.38 -5.28 -10.27
N GLY A 60 9.74 -4.02 -10.02
CA GLY A 60 8.85 -2.87 -10.10
C GLY A 60 9.64 -1.57 -10.27
N ASP A 61 8.95 -0.51 -10.68
CA ASP A 61 9.56 0.81 -10.95
C ASP A 61 9.60 1.70 -9.71
N THR A 62 9.02 1.24 -8.61
CA THR A 62 9.04 1.96 -7.34
C THR A 62 10.44 1.87 -6.74
N PRO A 63 11.14 3.00 -6.52
CA PRO A 63 12.40 2.98 -5.81
C PRO A 63 12.18 2.43 -4.40
N VAL A 64 12.99 1.43 -4.02
CA VAL A 64 13.05 0.91 -2.66
C VAL A 64 14.38 1.33 -2.09
N ASP A 65 14.34 2.25 -1.12
CA ASP A 65 15.52 2.72 -0.38
C ASP A 65 15.59 2.05 1.01
N ASP A 66 16.67 2.37 1.72
CA ASP A 66 16.96 1.83 3.05
C ASP A 66 15.85 2.17 4.05
N ASP A 67 15.25 3.36 3.98
CA ASP A 67 14.20 3.79 4.90
C ASP A 67 12.94 2.92 4.74
N VAL A 68 12.54 2.64 3.50
CA VAL A 68 11.42 1.74 3.21
C VAL A 68 11.74 0.31 3.67
N LEU A 69 12.96 -0.17 3.41
CA LEU A 69 13.36 -1.53 3.76
C LEU A 69 13.40 -1.73 5.28
N PHE A 70 14.01 -0.80 6.02
CA PHE A 70 14.10 -0.88 7.48
C PHE A 70 12.73 -0.77 8.14
N GLY A 71 11.85 0.11 7.64
CA GLY A 71 10.48 0.21 8.13
C GLY A 71 9.70 -1.11 8.01
N LEU A 72 9.89 -1.87 6.92
CA LEU A 72 9.25 -3.17 6.72
C LEU A 72 9.83 -4.26 7.65
N ILE A 73 11.15 -4.29 7.82
CA ILE A 73 11.82 -5.26 8.71
C ILE A 73 11.37 -5.06 10.16
N ASP A 74 11.32 -3.81 10.62
CA ASP A 74 10.93 -3.49 11.98
C ASP A 74 9.45 -3.79 12.24
N ALA A 75 8.58 -3.57 11.25
CA ALA A 75 7.17 -3.96 11.35
C ALA A 75 6.97 -5.48 11.52
N GLY A 76 7.89 -6.30 10.99
CA GLY A 76 7.85 -7.76 11.07
C GLY A 76 8.44 -8.36 12.36
N ARG A 77 9.20 -7.58 13.14
CA ARG A 77 9.71 -8.00 14.46
C ARG A 77 8.64 -7.76 15.53
N LYS A 78 7.86 -8.79 15.83
CA LYS A 78 7.05 -8.90 17.05
C LYS A 78 7.33 -10.21 17.74
#